data_AF-A0A1F9AJM7-F1
#
_entry.id   AF-A0A1F9AJM7-F1
#
_cell.length_a   1.000
_cell.length_b   1.000
_cell.length_c   1.000
_cell.angle_alpha   90.00
_cell.angle_beta   90.00
_cell.angle_gamma   90.00
#
_symmetry.space_group_name_H-M   'P 1'
#
loop_
_entity.id
_entity.type
_entity.pdbx_description
1 polymer ?
#
loop_
_entity_poly.entity_id
_entity_poly.type
_entity_poly.pdbx_seq_one_letter_code
_entity_poly.pdbx_strand_id
1 'polypeptide(L)'
;MEETIILALAGLAALIVLTFPIHLIVLIIRKIKSRRNPPQQRPASSPVITHFVIASIIFLAAIAIPNFLKFKVRSAKSPQSEAKTNLGAIYMAQLSYFSDHLTYAGGSDTFKLINWEPAGQNRYAYYCQGAMIPNKNTRYLKEPPLPGRNWPVDQVPATSDTGFTCMAVGNIDNDDTLDVWSINDSKILRNDLNDI
;
A
#
# COMPACT_ATOMS: atom_id res chain seq x y z
N MET A 1 -10.39 17.69 -21.19
CA MET A 1 -9.71 18.82 -20.49
C MET A 1 -8.37 18.38 -19.89
N GLU A 2 -8.29 17.20 -19.26
CA GLU A 2 -7.02 16.67 -18.71
C GLU A 2 -5.97 16.32 -19.79
N GLU A 3 -6.35 15.66 -20.90
CA GLU A 3 -5.38 15.29 -21.95
C GLU A 3 -4.73 16.50 -22.64
N THR A 4 -5.51 17.55 -22.89
CA THR A 4 -5.01 18.81 -23.45
C THR A 4 -4.03 19.52 -22.51
N ILE A 5 -4.22 19.38 -21.19
CA ILE A 5 -3.29 19.93 -20.19
C ILE A 5 -2.01 19.08 -20.16
N ILE A 6 -2.12 17.76 -20.18
CA ILE A 6 -0.96 16.85 -20.17
C ILE A 6 -0.07 17.07 -21.40
N LEU A 7 -0.67 17.21 -22.59
CA LEU A 7 0.07 17.48 -23.83
C LEU A 7 0.75 18.85 -23.82
N ALA A 8 0.08 19.89 -23.29
CA ALA A 8 0.67 21.21 -23.15
C ALA A 8 1.85 21.22 -22.15
N LEU A 9 1.72 20.49 -21.03
CA LEU A 9 2.79 20.36 -20.03
C LEU A 9 3.98 19.54 -20.55
N ALA A 10 3.73 18.47 -21.32
CA ALA A 10 4.77 17.70 -21.97
C ALA A 10 5.54 18.52 -23.01
N GLY A 11 4.83 19.36 -23.77
CA GLY A 11 5.44 20.29 -24.72
C GLY A 11 6.35 21.33 -24.05
N LEU A 12 5.91 21.89 -22.92
CA LEU A 12 6.70 22.85 -22.14
C LEU A 12 7.96 22.21 -21.54
N ALA A 13 7.85 20.99 -21.01
CA ALA A 13 8.98 20.23 -20.46
C ALA A 13 10.01 19.89 -21.55
N ALA A 14 9.56 19.49 -22.74
CA ALA A 14 10.44 19.23 -23.87
C ALA A 14 11.22 20.49 -24.29
N LEU A 15 10.58 21.66 -24.27
CA LEU A 15 11.23 22.94 -24.60
C LEU A 15 12.37 23.28 -23.60
N ILE A 16 12.18 22.97 -22.32
CA ILE A 16 13.18 23.21 -21.27
C ILE A 16 14.37 22.26 -21.41
N VAL A 17 14.12 20.97 -21.69
CA VAL A 17 15.18 19.96 -21.87
C VAL A 17 16.01 20.26 -23.12
N LEU A 18 15.38 20.74 -24.19
CA LEU A 18 16.07 21.09 -25.45
C LEU A 18 16.91 22.37 -25.33
N THR A 19 16.53 23.30 -24.47
CA THR A 19 17.25 24.58 -24.29
C THR A 19 18.40 24.51 -23.28
N PHE A 20 18.38 23.53 -22.37
CA PHE A 20 19.44 23.28 -21.39
C PHE A 20 20.86 23.08 -21.99
N PRO A 21 21.08 22.22 -23.01
CA PRO A 21 22.42 22.04 -23.59
C PRO A 21 22.95 23.32 -24.25
N ILE A 22 22.07 24.13 -24.84
CA ILE A 22 22.44 25.41 -25.47
C ILE A 22 22.98 26.38 -24.39
N HIS A 23 22.32 26.46 -23.24
CA HIS A 23 22.78 27.28 -22.12
C HIS A 23 24.08 26.76 -21.50
N LEU A 24 24.27 25.45 -21.40
CA LEU A 24 25.52 24.85 -20.93
C LEU A 24 26.69 25.22 -21.86
N ILE A 25 26.48 25.17 -23.18
CA ILE A 25 27.47 25.58 -24.19
C ILE A 25 27.83 27.07 -24.04
N VAL A 26 26.83 27.94 -23.86
CA VAL A 26 27.06 29.39 -23.63
C VAL A 26 27.88 29.63 -22.36
N LEU A 27 27.64 28.87 -21.29
CA LEU A 27 28.42 28.94 -20.05
C LEU A 27 29.87 28.47 -20.23
N ILE A 28 30.07 27.40 -20.99
CA ILE A 28 31.42 26.90 -21.33
C ILE A 28 32.18 27.97 -22.13
N ILE A 29 31.57 28.56 -23.15
CA ILE A 29 32.17 29.63 -23.96
C ILE A 29 32.50 30.86 -23.09
N ARG A 30 31.57 31.29 -22.22
CA ARG A 30 31.80 32.42 -21.31
C ARG A 30 32.93 32.13 -20.32
N LYS A 31 33.04 30.91 -19.81
CA LYS A 31 34.12 30.51 -18.88
C LYS A 31 35.48 30.44 -19.58
N ILE A 32 35.53 29.99 -20.83
CA ILE A 32 36.74 30.01 -21.66
C ILE A 32 37.18 31.45 -21.93
N LYS A 33 36.25 32.34 -22.31
CA LYS A 33 36.53 33.76 -22.56
C LYS A 33 36.94 34.51 -21.29
N SER A 34 36.35 34.17 -20.14
CA SER A 34 36.70 34.74 -18.83
C SER A 34 38.10 34.35 -18.34
N ARG A 35 38.69 33.26 -18.83
CA ARG A 35 40.09 32.92 -18.51
C ARG A 35 41.09 33.77 -19.29
N ARG A 36 40.67 34.44 -20.36
CA ARG A 36 41.54 35.32 -21.18
C ARG A 36 41.57 36.78 -20.72
N ASN A 37 40.59 37.24 -19.94
CA ASN A 37 40.51 38.65 -19.51
C ASN A 37 40.54 38.76 -17.96
N PRO A 38 41.37 39.64 -17.37
CA PRO A 38 41.42 39.85 -15.92
C PRO A 38 40.09 40.42 -15.36
N PRO A 39 39.83 40.29 -14.05
CA PRO A 39 38.49 40.45 -13.49
C PRO A 39 38.07 41.93 -13.41
N GLN A 40 37.20 42.36 -14.31
CA GLN A 40 36.37 43.54 -14.11
C GLN A 40 35.21 43.15 -13.17
N GLN A 41 34.92 43.96 -12.14
CA GLN A 41 33.90 43.70 -11.11
C GLN A 41 32.65 43.05 -11.70
N ARG A 42 32.41 41.79 -11.33
CA ARG A 42 31.25 41.04 -11.79
C ARG A 42 30.02 41.59 -11.06
N PRO A 43 28.94 41.99 -11.76
CA PRO A 43 27.69 42.24 -11.07
C PRO A 43 27.26 40.97 -10.33
N ALA A 44 26.73 41.15 -9.12
CA ALA A 44 26.22 40.07 -8.26
C ALA A 44 25.38 39.08 -9.07
N SER A 45 25.49 37.80 -8.71
CA SER A 45 24.79 36.65 -9.32
C SER A 45 23.45 37.05 -9.94
N SER A 46 23.37 36.98 -11.28
CA SER A 46 22.17 37.40 -12.02
C SER A 46 20.93 36.77 -11.39
N PRO A 47 20.00 37.58 -10.83
CA PRO A 47 18.83 37.05 -10.13
C PRO A 47 18.01 36.13 -11.02
N VAL A 48 18.06 36.33 -12.33
CA VAL A 48 17.35 35.57 -13.35
C VAL A 48 17.53 34.06 -13.18
N ILE A 49 18.76 33.58 -12.96
CA ILE A 49 19.05 32.14 -12.87
C ILE A 49 18.39 31.52 -11.63
N THR A 50 18.41 32.24 -10.49
CA THR A 50 17.79 31.78 -9.24
C THR A 50 16.28 31.67 -9.38
N HIS A 51 15.63 32.63 -10.05
CA HIS A 51 14.18 32.59 -10.28
C HIS A 51 13.76 31.41 -11.16
N PHE A 52 14.55 31.07 -12.19
CA PHE A 52 14.26 29.90 -13.05
C PHE A 52 14.40 28.57 -12.30
N VAL A 53 15.42 28.44 -11.45
CA VAL A 53 15.59 27.25 -10.60
C VAL A 53 14.41 27.10 -9.64
N ILE A 54 14.03 28.18 -8.96
CA ILE A 54 12.87 28.20 -8.04
C ILE A 54 11.58 27.82 -8.77
N ALA A 55 11.34 28.39 -9.95
CA ALA A 55 10.15 28.10 -10.75
C ALA A 55 10.05 26.61 -11.13
N SER A 56 11.17 25.97 -11.51
CA SER A 56 11.19 24.55 -11.86
C SER A 56 10.90 23.63 -10.66
N ILE A 57 11.43 23.95 -9.48
CA ILE A 57 11.19 23.19 -8.24
C ILE A 57 9.73 23.29 -7.82
N ILE A 58 9.14 24.48 -7.87
CA ILE A 58 7.72 24.70 -7.52
C ILE A 58 6.81 23.94 -8.49
N PHE A 59 7.11 23.95 -9.79
CA PHE A 59 6.34 23.23 -10.80
C PHE A 59 6.40 21.70 -10.60
N LEU A 60 7.59 21.14 -10.37
CA LEU A 60 7.75 19.71 -10.08
C LEU A 60 7.04 19.31 -8.77
N ALA A 61 7.14 20.15 -7.72
CA ALA A 61 6.45 19.92 -6.46
C ALA A 61 4.91 19.93 -6.62
N ALA A 62 4.37 20.86 -7.43
CA ALA A 62 2.93 20.95 -7.68
C ALA A 62 2.34 19.69 -8.35
N ILE A 63 3.11 19.01 -9.20
CA ILE A 63 2.70 17.73 -9.83
C ILE A 63 2.95 16.55 -8.89
N ALA A 64 4.07 16.55 -8.17
CA ALA A 64 4.46 15.43 -7.31
C ALA A 64 3.60 15.32 -6.04
N ILE A 65 3.33 16.43 -5.34
CA ILE A 65 2.60 16.45 -4.06
C ILE A 65 1.20 15.79 -4.13
N PRO A 66 0.30 16.13 -5.09
CA PRO A 66 -1.02 15.51 -5.15
C PRO A 66 -0.94 14.01 -5.43
N ASN A 67 0.05 13.56 -6.21
CA ASN A 67 0.28 12.14 -6.46
C ASN A 67 0.83 11.44 -5.20
N PHE A 68 1.77 12.05 -4.48
CA PHE A 68 2.29 11.54 -3.20
C PHE A 68 1.19 11.39 -2.15
N LEU A 69 0.23 12.32 -2.07
CA LEU A 69 -0.92 12.20 -1.16
C LEU A 69 -1.83 11.03 -1.55
N LYS A 70 -2.12 10.85 -2.85
CA LYS A 70 -2.86 9.68 -3.35
C LYS A 70 -2.13 8.37 -3.06
N PHE A 71 -0.80 8.34 -3.15
CA PHE A 71 0.00 7.17 -2.76
C PHE A 71 -0.08 6.89 -1.26
N LYS A 72 -0.03 7.93 -0.40
CA LYS A 72 -0.20 7.77 1.06
C LYS A 72 -1.59 7.26 1.45
N VAL A 73 -2.66 7.74 0.82
CA VAL A 73 -4.03 7.23 1.03
C VAL A 73 -4.18 5.81 0.48
N ARG A 74 -3.51 5.47 -0.63
CA ARG A 74 -3.47 4.08 -1.13
C ARG A 74 -2.75 3.15 -0.15
N SER A 75 -1.73 3.63 0.58
CA SER A 75 -1.12 2.89 1.70
C SER A 75 -2.06 2.68 2.89
N ALA A 76 -3.11 3.49 3.03
CA ALA A 76 -4.20 3.29 4.02
C ALA A 76 -5.32 2.36 3.51
N LYS A 77 -5.42 2.10 2.19
CA LYS A 77 -6.20 0.98 1.60
C LYS A 77 -5.39 -0.32 1.49
N SER A 78 -4.06 -0.23 1.56
CA SER A 78 -3.12 -1.36 1.66
C SER A 78 -3.16 -2.19 2.96
N PRO A 79 -3.82 -1.80 4.06
CA PRO A 79 -4.00 -2.67 5.21
C PRO A 79 -4.97 -3.81 4.91
N GLN A 80 -6.11 -3.49 4.30
CA GLN A 80 -7.10 -4.48 3.89
C GLN A 80 -6.56 -5.48 2.86
N SER A 81 -5.56 -5.09 2.04
CA SER A 81 -4.99 -6.01 1.06
C SER A 81 -4.29 -7.21 1.72
N GLU A 82 -3.75 -7.07 2.94
CA GLU A 82 -3.17 -8.19 3.67
C GLU A 82 -4.23 -9.23 4.04
N ALA A 83 -5.32 -8.81 4.67
CA ALA A 83 -6.41 -9.71 5.05
C ALA A 83 -6.97 -10.44 3.81
N LYS A 84 -7.22 -9.71 2.72
CA LYS A 84 -7.71 -10.28 1.46
C LYS A 84 -6.75 -11.31 0.88
N THR A 85 -5.46 -11.00 0.81
CA THR A 85 -4.44 -11.92 0.28
C THR A 85 -4.30 -13.17 1.14
N ASN A 86 -4.23 -13.02 2.46
CA ASN A 86 -4.07 -14.13 3.39
C ASN A 86 -5.32 -15.02 3.46
N LEU A 87 -6.53 -14.43 3.53
CA LEU A 87 -7.78 -15.20 3.46
C LEU A 87 -7.92 -15.93 2.11
N GLY A 88 -7.49 -15.32 1.01
CA GLY A 88 -7.41 -15.99 -0.28
C GLY A 88 -6.45 -17.18 -0.29
N ALA A 89 -5.31 -17.09 0.40
CA ALA A 89 -4.38 -18.21 0.56
C ALA A 89 -4.96 -19.32 1.44
N ILE A 90 -5.62 -18.99 2.54
CA ILE A 90 -6.35 -19.95 3.39
C ILE A 90 -7.41 -20.69 2.59
N TYR A 91 -8.17 -19.97 1.75
CA TYR A 91 -9.16 -20.58 0.87
C TYR A 91 -8.55 -21.61 -0.07
N MET A 92 -7.44 -21.29 -0.72
CA MET A 92 -6.75 -22.24 -1.61
C MET A 92 -6.20 -23.44 -0.85
N ALA A 93 -5.69 -23.23 0.36
CA ALA A 93 -5.20 -24.31 1.22
C ALA A 93 -6.33 -25.24 1.68
N GLN A 94 -7.50 -24.68 2.03
CA GLN A 94 -8.71 -25.44 2.35
C GLN A 94 -9.22 -26.26 1.14
N LEU A 95 -9.21 -25.69 -0.07
CA LEU A 95 -9.54 -26.44 -1.28
C LEU A 95 -8.58 -27.60 -1.54
N SER A 96 -7.28 -27.38 -1.35
CA SER A 96 -6.29 -28.45 -1.49
C SER A 96 -6.55 -29.57 -0.50
N TYR A 97 -6.81 -29.23 0.77
CA TYR A 97 -7.12 -30.22 1.80
C TYR A 97 -8.41 -30.99 1.50
N PHE A 98 -9.45 -30.30 1.04
CA PHE A 98 -10.73 -30.90 0.64
C PHE A 98 -10.55 -31.86 -0.54
N SER A 99 -9.68 -31.54 -1.50
CA SER A 99 -9.37 -32.43 -2.63
C SER A 99 -8.80 -33.78 -2.18
N ASP A 100 -8.06 -33.80 -1.07
CA ASP A 100 -7.41 -35.00 -0.56
C ASP A 100 -8.29 -35.77 0.44
N HIS A 101 -9.12 -35.07 1.21
CA HIS A 101 -9.86 -35.66 2.34
C HIS A 101 -11.39 -35.69 2.17
N LEU A 102 -11.93 -35.03 1.13
CA LEU A 102 -13.37 -34.85 0.90
C LEU A 102 -14.13 -34.16 2.05
N THR A 103 -13.40 -33.46 2.93
CA THR A 103 -13.90 -32.66 4.04
C THR A 103 -12.99 -31.44 4.22
N TYR A 104 -13.52 -30.33 4.71
CA TYR A 104 -12.71 -29.15 5.00
C TYR A 104 -11.94 -29.32 6.31
N ALA A 105 -10.74 -28.74 6.39
CA ALA A 105 -9.93 -28.84 7.59
C ALA A 105 -10.57 -28.02 8.72
N GLY A 106 -10.83 -28.68 9.84
CA GLY A 106 -11.46 -28.12 11.02
C GLY A 106 -10.71 -28.44 12.33
N GLY A 107 -11.25 -27.96 13.44
CA GLY A 107 -10.71 -28.13 14.79
C GLY A 107 -9.71 -27.05 15.20
N SER A 108 -8.95 -27.32 16.26
CA SER A 108 -7.91 -26.42 16.79
C SER A 108 -6.62 -26.43 15.97
N ASP A 109 -6.41 -27.47 15.17
CA ASP A 109 -5.21 -27.67 14.36
C ASP A 109 -5.40 -27.34 12.88
N THR A 110 -6.53 -26.74 12.49
CA THR A 110 -6.88 -26.41 11.09
C THR A 110 -5.71 -25.83 10.31
N PHE A 111 -5.02 -24.81 10.85
CA PHE A 111 -3.90 -24.16 10.15
C PHE A 111 -2.68 -25.07 9.96
N LYS A 112 -2.45 -26.04 10.86
CA LYS A 112 -1.42 -27.06 10.69
C LYS A 112 -1.83 -28.08 9.63
N LEU A 113 -3.09 -28.50 9.63
CA LEU A 113 -3.63 -29.47 8.66
C LEU A 113 -3.53 -28.95 7.22
N ILE A 114 -3.82 -27.67 7.00
CA ILE A 114 -3.71 -27.03 5.68
C ILE A 114 -2.31 -26.46 5.41
N ASN A 115 -1.34 -26.70 6.31
CA ASN A 115 0.04 -26.22 6.24
C ASN A 115 0.14 -24.72 5.89
N TRP A 116 -0.65 -23.89 6.57
CA TRP A 116 -0.71 -22.45 6.31
C TRP A 116 -0.26 -21.64 7.52
N GLU A 117 0.55 -20.62 7.25
CA GLU A 117 0.93 -19.60 8.22
C GLU A 117 1.04 -18.22 7.53
N PRO A 118 0.77 -17.12 8.25
CA PRO A 118 0.92 -15.80 7.68
C PRO A 118 2.40 -15.43 7.53
N ALA A 119 2.76 -14.98 6.33
CA ALA A 119 4.11 -14.54 6.02
C ALA A 119 4.46 -13.22 6.74
N GLY A 120 5.68 -13.13 7.26
CA GLY A 120 6.21 -11.89 7.87
C GLY A 120 5.52 -11.49 9.18
N GLN A 121 5.28 -10.19 9.35
CA GLN A 121 4.63 -9.58 10.52
C GLN A 121 3.16 -9.32 10.20
N ASN A 122 2.27 -10.25 10.55
CA ASN A 122 0.84 -10.07 10.32
C ASN A 122 0.22 -9.05 11.29
N ARG A 123 -0.66 -8.23 10.73
CA ARG A 123 -1.46 -7.23 11.44
C ARG A 123 -2.80 -7.79 11.89
N TYR A 124 -3.36 -8.72 11.11
CA TYR A 124 -4.60 -9.44 11.44
C TYR A 124 -4.29 -10.76 12.16
N ALA A 125 -5.14 -11.10 13.14
CA ALA A 125 -5.28 -12.46 13.64
C ALA A 125 -6.22 -13.25 12.72
N TYR A 126 -5.92 -14.53 12.49
CA TYR A 126 -6.66 -15.41 11.57
C TYR A 126 -7.34 -16.53 12.32
N TYR A 127 -8.56 -16.87 11.90
CA TYR A 127 -9.43 -17.82 12.57
C TYR A 127 -10.08 -18.76 11.56
N CYS A 128 -10.09 -20.05 11.85
CA CYS A 128 -10.88 -21.05 11.14
C CYS A 128 -11.42 -22.05 12.16
N GLN A 129 -12.75 -22.06 12.36
CA GLN A 129 -13.41 -22.83 13.40
C GLN A 129 -12.75 -22.65 14.79
N GLY A 130 -12.04 -23.66 15.30
CA GLY A 130 -11.38 -23.65 16.61
C GLY A 130 -9.91 -23.23 16.57
N ALA A 131 -9.33 -23.05 15.38
CA ALA A 131 -7.94 -22.66 15.20
C ALA A 131 -7.81 -21.13 15.14
N MET A 132 -6.81 -20.61 15.83
CA MET A 132 -6.44 -19.19 15.86
C MET A 132 -4.93 -19.08 15.61
N ILE A 133 -4.54 -18.17 14.72
CA ILE A 133 -3.18 -17.63 14.67
C ILE A 133 -3.26 -16.14 15.06
N PRO A 134 -2.65 -15.71 16.17
CA PRO A 134 -2.68 -14.32 16.58
C PRO A 134 -1.87 -13.44 15.61
N ASN A 135 -2.13 -12.13 15.64
CA ASN A 135 -1.27 -11.14 15.02
C ASN A 135 0.10 -11.13 15.70
N LYS A 136 1.19 -11.09 14.92
CA LYS A 136 2.54 -10.91 15.45
C LYS A 136 2.80 -9.47 15.89
N ASN A 137 2.15 -8.50 15.24
CA ASN A 137 2.33 -7.09 15.56
C ASN A 137 1.24 -6.59 16.50
N THR A 138 1.54 -6.56 17.80
CA THR A 138 0.62 -6.17 18.88
C THR A 138 0.18 -4.70 18.85
N ARG A 139 0.80 -3.86 18.01
CA ARG A 139 0.32 -2.50 17.75
C ARG A 139 -1.09 -2.50 17.14
N TYR A 140 -1.40 -3.51 16.34
CA TYR A 140 -2.64 -3.57 15.56
C TYR A 140 -3.71 -4.46 16.19
N LEU A 141 -3.39 -5.17 17.27
CA LEU A 141 -4.37 -5.92 18.06
C LEU A 141 -3.64 -6.38 19.33
N LYS A 142 -3.98 -5.81 20.49
CA LYS A 142 -3.32 -6.17 21.76
C LYS A 142 -3.78 -7.53 22.27
N GLU A 143 -5.08 -7.77 22.16
CA GLU A 143 -5.74 -9.01 22.58
C GLU A 143 -6.68 -9.46 21.46
N PRO A 144 -6.33 -10.51 20.72
CA PRO A 144 -7.20 -11.05 19.70
C PRO A 144 -8.52 -11.56 20.32
N PRO A 145 -9.70 -11.13 19.82
CA PRO A 145 -10.96 -11.60 20.37
C PRO A 145 -11.12 -13.10 20.14
N LEU A 146 -11.85 -13.77 21.03
CA LEU A 146 -12.17 -15.19 20.90
C LEU A 146 -13.61 -15.32 20.40
N PRO A 147 -13.90 -16.18 19.40
CA PRO A 147 -15.28 -16.49 19.03
C PRO A 147 -16.10 -16.89 20.27
N GLY A 148 -17.27 -16.28 20.46
CA GLY A 148 -18.13 -16.49 21.63
C GLY A 148 -17.79 -15.66 22.88
N ARG A 149 -16.70 -14.87 22.88
CA ARG A 149 -16.34 -13.93 23.96
C ARG A 149 -15.80 -12.62 23.38
N ASN A 150 -16.58 -11.55 23.47
CA ASN A 150 -16.25 -10.22 22.90
C ASN A 150 -15.97 -10.28 21.39
N TRP A 151 -16.73 -11.12 20.68
CA TRP A 151 -16.61 -11.25 19.23
C TRP A 151 -17.35 -10.10 18.53
N PRO A 152 -16.72 -9.39 17.57
CA PRO A 152 -17.22 -8.10 17.06
C PRO A 152 -18.40 -8.19 16.09
N VAL A 153 -18.73 -9.37 15.56
CA VAL A 153 -19.79 -9.57 14.55
C VAL A 153 -20.59 -10.84 14.83
N ASP A 154 -21.78 -11.01 14.26
CA ASP A 154 -22.59 -12.22 14.47
C ASP A 154 -22.00 -13.47 13.80
N GLN A 155 -21.32 -13.29 12.66
CA GLN A 155 -20.71 -14.39 11.93
C GLN A 155 -19.48 -14.91 12.69
N VAL A 156 -19.42 -16.21 12.95
CA VAL A 156 -18.29 -16.86 13.62
C VAL A 156 -17.54 -17.80 12.67
N PRO A 157 -16.24 -18.05 12.91
CA PRO A 157 -15.49 -19.05 12.18
C PRO A 157 -16.12 -20.43 12.36
N ALA A 158 -16.33 -21.16 11.27
CA ALA A 158 -17.01 -22.45 11.29
C ALA A 158 -16.47 -23.37 10.18
N THR A 159 -16.53 -24.67 10.40
CA THR A 159 -16.16 -25.66 9.38
C THR A 159 -17.06 -26.88 9.52
N SER A 160 -17.44 -27.46 8.39
CA SER A 160 -18.16 -28.72 8.25
C SER A 160 -17.58 -29.51 7.07
N ASP A 161 -18.11 -30.71 6.82
CA ASP A 161 -17.68 -31.52 5.68
C ASP A 161 -17.90 -30.82 4.33
N THR A 162 -18.88 -29.93 4.22
CA THR A 162 -19.28 -29.32 2.94
C THR A 162 -19.10 -27.81 2.90
N GLY A 163 -18.61 -27.18 3.97
CA GLY A 163 -18.44 -25.74 3.99
C GLY A 163 -17.45 -25.27 5.05
N PHE A 164 -16.97 -24.05 4.88
CA PHE A 164 -16.17 -23.39 5.89
C PHE A 164 -16.36 -21.88 5.83
N THR A 165 -16.07 -21.25 6.96
CA THR A 165 -15.95 -19.80 7.14
C THR A 165 -14.69 -19.55 7.95
N CYS A 166 -13.73 -18.87 7.35
CA CYS A 166 -12.54 -18.38 8.02
C CYS A 166 -12.56 -16.86 8.08
N MET A 167 -11.98 -16.30 9.13
CA MET A 167 -12.10 -14.88 9.45
C MET A 167 -10.73 -14.28 9.79
N ALA A 168 -10.60 -12.98 9.57
CA ALA A 168 -9.44 -12.19 9.96
C ALA A 168 -9.90 -10.97 10.75
N VAL A 169 -9.27 -10.71 11.88
CA VAL A 169 -9.61 -9.59 12.78
C VAL A 169 -8.37 -8.77 13.07
N GLY A 170 -8.47 -7.44 12.98
CA GLY A 170 -7.38 -6.52 13.26
C GLY A 170 -7.91 -5.12 13.59
N ASN A 171 -7.03 -4.25 14.09
CA ASN A 171 -7.31 -2.86 14.39
C ASN A 171 -6.24 -2.00 13.72
N ILE A 172 -6.52 -1.57 12.49
CA ILE A 172 -5.52 -1.03 11.58
C ILE A 172 -5.08 0.39 11.94
N ASP A 173 -6.00 1.20 12.43
CA ASP A 173 -5.82 2.59 12.82
C ASP A 173 -5.73 2.80 14.34
N ASN A 174 -5.83 1.72 15.12
CA ASN A 174 -5.58 1.66 16.55
C ASN A 174 -6.58 2.52 17.35
N ASP A 175 -7.87 2.35 17.08
CA ASP A 175 -8.98 2.90 17.87
C ASP A 175 -9.76 1.79 18.60
N ASP A 176 -11.02 2.03 18.98
CA ASP A 176 -11.81 1.03 19.74
C ASP A 176 -12.58 0.06 18.84
N THR A 177 -12.54 0.27 17.52
CA THR A 177 -13.28 -0.49 16.52
C THR A 177 -12.35 -1.46 15.78
N LEU A 178 -12.89 -2.61 15.37
CA LEU A 178 -12.11 -3.69 14.75
C LEU A 178 -12.52 -3.86 13.30
N ASP A 179 -11.54 -4.04 12.43
CA ASP A 179 -11.74 -4.51 11.07
C ASP A 179 -11.94 -6.03 11.07
N VAL A 180 -13.05 -6.49 10.49
CA VAL A 180 -13.40 -7.91 10.42
C VAL A 180 -13.63 -8.33 8.98
N TRP A 181 -12.85 -9.31 8.53
CA TRP A 181 -12.99 -9.91 7.21
C TRP A 181 -13.36 -11.37 7.32
N SER A 182 -14.11 -11.88 6.35
CA SER A 182 -14.40 -13.31 6.23
C SER A 182 -14.32 -13.81 4.80
N ILE A 183 -14.03 -15.11 4.68
CA ILE A 183 -14.10 -15.86 3.43
C ILE A 183 -14.79 -17.20 3.69
N ASN A 184 -15.58 -17.67 2.72
CA ASN A 184 -16.25 -18.97 2.78
C ASN A 184 -15.86 -19.91 1.64
N ASP A 185 -16.40 -21.13 1.66
CA ASP A 185 -16.22 -22.19 0.64
C ASP A 185 -16.62 -21.76 -0.78
N SER A 186 -17.57 -20.83 -0.89
CA SER A 186 -17.99 -20.23 -2.17
C SER A 186 -17.06 -19.10 -2.64
N LYS A 187 -15.90 -18.91 -1.99
CA LYS A 187 -14.92 -17.85 -2.24
C LYS A 187 -15.51 -16.43 -2.09
N ILE A 188 -16.60 -16.30 -1.34
CA ILE A 188 -17.19 -15.00 -1.07
C ILE A 188 -16.36 -14.34 0.03
N LEU A 189 -15.61 -13.31 -0.34
CA LEU A 189 -14.80 -12.51 0.56
C LEU A 189 -15.59 -11.26 0.97
N ARG A 190 -15.83 -11.07 2.27
CA ARG A 190 -16.59 -9.96 2.84
C ARG A 190 -15.77 -9.17 3.85
N ASN A 191 -16.05 -7.88 3.89
CA ASN A 191 -15.66 -7.01 4.99
C ASN A 191 -16.90 -6.88 5.88
N ASP A 192 -16.95 -7.68 6.95
CA ASP A 192 -18.12 -7.79 7.81
C ASP A 192 -18.24 -6.60 8.77
N LEU A 193 -17.11 -5.99 9.11
CA LEU A 193 -17.05 -4.75 9.87
C LEU A 193 -15.90 -3.91 9.32
N ASN A 194 -16.25 -2.86 8.57
CA ASN A 194 -15.27 -1.94 7.98
C ASN A 194 -15.19 -0.66 8.80
N ASP A 195 -14.00 -0.34 9.27
CA ASP A 195 -13.78 0.88 10.06
C ASP A 195 -12.86 1.90 9.37
N ILE A 196 -12.31 1.56 8.20
CA ILE A 196 -11.35 2.40 7.44
C ILE A 196 -11.76 2.69 5.99
#